data_AF-A0A4Q4CN87-F1
#
_entry.id   AF-A0A4Q4CN87-F1
#
_cell.length_a   1.000
_cell.length_b   1.000
_cell.length_c   1.000
_cell.angle_alpha   90.00
_cell.angle_beta   90.00
_cell.angle_gamma   90.00
#
_symmetry.space_group_name_H-M   'P 1'
#
loop_
_entity.id
_entity.type
_entity.pdbx_description
1 polymer ?
#
loop_
_entity_poly.entity_id
_entity_poly.type
_entity_poly.pdbx_seq_one_letter_code
_entity_poly.pdbx_strand_id
1 'polypeptide(L)' 'MTGRLFTSESVTEGHPDKITDRISDTVLDYLMAHDGDKENLRVAVET' A
#
# COMPACT_ATOMS: atom_id res chain seq x y z
N MET A 1 -26.60 -6.07 -28.38
CA MET A 1 -25.22 -6.01 -27.88
C MET A 1 -24.99 -7.26 -27.04
N THR A 2 -23.99 -8.08 -27.38
CA THR A 2 -23.56 -9.19 -26.53
C THR A 2 -22.81 -8.62 -25.32
N GLY A 3 -23.34 -8.81 -24.11
CA GLY A 3 -22.66 -8.39 -22.89
C GLY A 3 -21.37 -9.18 -22.70
N ARG A 4 -20.27 -8.49 -22.37
CA ARG A 4 -19.03 -9.14 -21.91
C ARG A 4 -19.16 -9.49 -20.43
N LEU A 5 -18.84 -10.72 -20.07
CA LEU A 5 -18.68 -11.12 -18.67
C LEU A 5 -17.31 -10.64 -18.19
N PHE A 6 -17.28 -9.97 -17.05
CA PHE A 6 -16.07 -9.51 -16.37
C PHE A 6 -16.15 -9.92 -14.90
N THR A 7 -15.03 -10.40 -14.36
CA THR A 7 -14.92 -10.78 -12.95
C THR A 7 -13.67 -10.12 -12.35
N SER A 8 -13.77 -9.72 -11.10
CA SER A 8 -12.69 -9.13 -10.30
C SER A 8 -12.75 -9.72 -8.90
N GLU A 9 -11.62 -9.72 -8.20
CA GLU A 9 -11.49 -10.17 -6.81
C GLU A 9 -10.88 -9.07 -5.93
N SER A 10 -11.03 -9.23 -4.64
CA SER A 10 -10.44 -8.37 -3.61
C SER A 10 -10.20 -9.20 -2.35
N VAL A 11 -9.32 -8.73 -1.49
CA VAL A 11 -9.00 -9.36 -0.21
C VAL A 11 -9.21 -8.36 0.92
N THR A 12 -9.54 -8.87 2.10
CA THR A 12 -9.77 -8.02 3.28
C THR A 12 -8.45 -7.50 3.86
N GLU A 13 -8.54 -6.52 4.74
CA GLU A 13 -7.38 -5.96 5.45
C GLU A 13 -6.61 -6.98 6.31
N GLY A 14 -7.23 -8.13 6.63
CA GLY A 14 -6.60 -9.23 7.36
C GLY A 14 -5.90 -10.25 6.47
N HIS A 15 -5.93 -10.09 5.14
CA HIS A 15 -5.15 -10.95 4.25
C HIS A 15 -3.66 -10.71 4.46
N PRO A 16 -2.80 -11.75 4.50
CA PRO A 16 -1.36 -11.59 4.74
C PRO A 16 -0.72 -10.50 3.88
N ASP A 17 -0.97 -10.51 2.56
CA ASP A 17 -0.46 -9.47 1.65
C ASP A 17 -0.94 -8.05 1.99
N LYS A 18 -2.18 -7.90 2.47
CA LYS A 18 -2.69 -6.57 2.89
C LYS A 18 -2.13 -6.15 4.24
N ILE A 19 -1.77 -7.09 5.10
CA ILE A 19 -1.07 -6.82 6.35
C ILE A 19 0.34 -6.32 6.05
N THR A 20 1.07 -6.97 5.13
CA THR A 20 2.42 -6.53 4.73
C THR A 20 2.38 -5.15 4.07
N ASP A 21 1.44 -4.92 3.15
CA ASP A 21 1.20 -3.60 2.54
C ASP A 21 1.03 -2.53 3.63
N ARG A 22 0.14 -2.78 4.61
CA ARG A 22 -0.14 -1.82 5.69
C ARG A 22 1.07 -1.54 6.56
N ILE A 23 1.89 -2.55 6.84
CA ILE A 23 3.10 -2.36 7.66
C ILE A 23 4.10 -1.48 6.89
N SER A 24 4.37 -1.79 5.62
CA SER A 24 5.27 -1.01 4.78
C SER A 24 4.79 0.45 4.63
N ASP A 25 3.50 0.66 4.38
CA ASP A 25 2.90 2.01 4.26
C ASP A 25 2.94 2.77 5.59
N THR A 26 2.76 2.10 6.73
CA THR A 26 2.86 2.75 8.05
C THR A 26 4.25 3.35 8.28
N VAL A 27 5.32 2.70 7.79
CA VAL A 27 6.68 3.24 7.88
C VAL A 27 6.84 4.44 6.95
N LEU A 28 6.33 4.36 5.71
CA LEU A 28 6.32 5.50 4.80
C LEU A 28 5.60 6.70 5.41
N ASP A 29 4.40 6.51 5.96
CA ASP A 29 3.60 7.55 6.60
C ASP A 29 4.34 8.22 7.76
N TYR A 30 4.99 7.41 8.60
CA TYR A 30 5.78 7.92 9.72
C TYR A 30 6.93 8.82 9.21
N LEU A 31 7.67 8.37 8.20
CA LEU A 31 8.78 9.14 7.64
C LEU A 31 8.28 10.42 6.96
N MET A 32 7.19 10.36 6.20
CA MET A 32 6.57 11.54 5.59
C MET A 32 6.09 12.56 6.64
N ALA A 33 5.66 12.10 7.81
CA ALA A 33 5.23 12.98 8.90
C ALA A 33 6.42 13.67 9.58
N HIS A 34 7.52 12.93 9.83
CA HIS A 34 8.58 13.35 10.75
C HIS A 34 9.90 13.76 10.09
N ASP A 35 10.11 13.48 8.80
CA ASP A 35 11.32 13.92 8.11
C ASP A 35 11.31 15.44 7.87
N GLY A 36 12.47 16.07 8.07
CA GLY A 36 12.70 17.49 7.84
C GLY A 36 12.94 17.84 6.36
N ASP A 37 13.36 16.87 5.54
CA ASP A 37 13.56 17.01 4.09
C ASP A 37 12.59 16.10 3.31
N LYS A 38 11.30 16.44 3.41
CA LYS A 38 10.21 15.67 2.78
C LYS A 38 10.31 15.63 1.26
N GLU A 39 10.89 16.66 0.64
CA GLU A 39 11.01 16.75 -0.82
C GLU A 39 12.01 15.75 -1.39
N ASN A 40 13.03 15.37 -0.62
CA ASN A 40 14.02 14.38 -1.02
C ASN A 40 13.86 13.02 -0.33
N LEU A 41 12.75 12.81 0.40
CA LEU A 41 12.49 11.55 1.12
C LEU A 41 12.43 10.36 0.14
N ARG A 42 13.21 9.32 0.43
CA ARG A 42 13.25 8.06 -0.33
C ARG A 42 12.97 6.89 0.59
N VAL A 43 11.95 6.10 0.27
CA VAL A 43 11.51 4.96 1.09
C VAL A 43 11.27 3.76 0.18
N ALA A 44 11.83 2.61 0.55
CA ALA A 44 11.64 1.32 -0.10
C ALA A 44 11.66 0.23 0.99
N VAL A 45 10.53 0.06 1.67
CA VAL A 45 10.38 -0.84 2.81
C VAL A 45 9.54 -2.03 2.38
N GLU A 46 10.10 -3.23 2.55
CA GLU A 46 9.46 -4.50 2.23
C GLU A 46 9.17 -5.24 3.55
N THR A 47 7.98 -5.83 3.65
CA THR A 47 7.57 -6.65 4.81
C THR A 47 7.24 -8.05 4.35
#